data_AF-A0A7C9AK18-F1
#
_entry.id   AF-A0A7C9AK18-F1
#
_cell.length_a   1.000
_cell.length_b   1.000
_cell.length_c   1.000
_cell.angle_alpha   90.00
_cell.angle_beta   90.00
_cell.angle_gamma   90.00
#
_symmetry.space_group_name_H-M   'P 1'
#
loop_
_entity.id
_entity.type
_entity.pdbx_description
1 polymer ?
#
loop_
_entity_poly.entity_id
_entity_poly.type
_entity_poly.pdbx_seq_one_letter_code
_entity_poly.pdbx_strand_id
1 'polypeptide(L)'
;MHSVNFRSAASFDTNGASLMPSTSYDNRLEKMSHFSIHANTNALRMPPLGLLEKFEDIYKVILILDDRENFVRSKSRNIMDNIRDQYKIQIEVRRLPVGDGIWVARHSHKCIEYVLDFIVERKNVDDLRCSIRDNRYKDQKLRLLRTGLQKIIYMVEGDPNVCEAAESIKTACFTTEILEGFDVQRTSSLADTLKRYGYLTLAIADYYKSSCEGGCRSTNSCPEYRDFIRKCEDLDKMTVSDVFASQLMQVPQVTEEVAIAVLECYPTLYSLACAYSILDGDTRAQEELLMKRSKNVINAAASRNIFRLVWQS
;
A
#
# COMPACT_ATOMS: atom_id res chain seq x y z
N MET A 1 -49.66 -8.78 60.72
CA MET A 1 -48.55 -8.18 61.49
C MET A 1 -47.71 -7.35 60.53
N HIS A 2 -47.44 -6.11 60.91
CA HIS A 2 -47.06 -4.97 60.08
C HIS A 2 -45.64 -5.00 59.48
N SER A 3 -45.55 -4.76 58.16
CA SER A 3 -45.07 -3.53 57.49
C SER A 3 -43.99 -2.61 58.10
N VAL A 4 -43.08 -2.21 57.18
CA VAL A 4 -42.27 -0.98 56.99
C VAL A 4 -40.99 -0.73 57.82
N ASN A 5 -39.86 -0.55 57.10
CA ASN A 5 -39.15 0.71 56.83
C ASN A 5 -37.62 0.55 56.87
N PHE A 6 -36.94 0.94 55.78
CA PHE A 6 -35.70 1.72 55.87
C PHE A 6 -35.59 2.61 54.62
N ARG A 7 -35.49 3.93 54.85
CA ARG A 7 -35.20 4.98 53.85
C ARG A 7 -33.85 5.62 54.17
N SER A 8 -33.13 5.96 53.09
CA SER A 8 -32.26 7.14 52.90
C SER A 8 -30.91 7.16 53.65
N ALA A 9 -29.78 7.64 53.12
CA ALA A 9 -29.31 8.04 51.79
C ALA A 9 -27.79 8.29 51.89
N ALA A 10 -27.05 8.13 50.80
CA ALA A 10 -25.90 8.98 50.47
C ALA A 10 -25.61 8.85 48.96
N SER A 11 -25.70 10.01 48.30
CA SER A 11 -25.51 10.32 46.90
C SER A 11 -24.08 10.08 46.42
N PHE A 12 -23.92 9.49 45.23
CA PHE A 12 -22.74 9.68 44.40
C PHE A 12 -23.18 9.98 42.97
N ASP A 13 -22.68 11.11 42.48
CA ASP A 13 -23.07 11.79 41.25
C ASP A 13 -22.83 10.96 39.99
N THR A 14 -23.84 10.93 39.14
CA THR A 14 -23.79 10.47 37.76
C THR A 14 -23.21 11.56 36.87
N ASN A 15 -21.92 11.47 36.51
CA ASN A 15 -21.36 12.16 35.34
C ASN A 15 -21.15 11.15 34.20
N GLY A 16 -22.24 10.88 33.47
CA GLY A 16 -22.18 10.20 32.18
C GLY A 16 -21.68 11.18 31.12
N ALA A 17 -20.39 11.16 30.83
CA ALA A 17 -19.85 11.78 29.61
C ALA A 17 -20.23 10.89 28.42
N SER A 18 -21.25 11.29 27.66
CA SER A 18 -21.55 10.71 26.35
C SER A 18 -20.41 11.05 25.40
N LEU A 19 -19.52 10.09 25.13
CA LEU A 19 -18.50 10.18 24.10
C LEU A 19 -19.18 9.97 22.75
N MET A 20 -19.54 11.06 22.08
CA MET A 20 -19.96 11.04 20.69
C MET A 20 -18.75 10.65 19.81
N PRO A 21 -18.87 9.66 18.91
CA PRO A 21 -17.83 9.36 17.93
C PRO A 21 -17.66 10.57 17.01
N SER A 22 -16.42 11.03 16.85
CA SER A 22 -16.05 12.11 15.95
C SER A 22 -16.36 11.75 14.50
N THR A 23 -17.15 12.60 13.83
CA THR A 23 -17.64 12.50 12.45
C THR A 23 -16.56 12.69 11.37
N SER A 24 -15.28 12.42 11.68
CA SER A 24 -14.18 12.55 10.73
C SER A 24 -13.98 11.33 9.82
N TYR A 25 -14.76 10.26 10.05
CA TYR A 25 -14.63 9.00 9.31
C TYR A 25 -15.41 8.96 7.99
N ASP A 26 -16.47 9.75 7.83
CA ASP A 26 -17.34 9.67 6.65
C ASP A 26 -16.67 10.19 5.37
N ASN A 27 -15.83 11.23 5.44
CA ASN A 27 -15.18 11.79 4.25
C ASN A 27 -14.03 10.92 3.70
N ARG A 28 -13.55 9.90 4.45
CA ARG A 28 -12.53 8.97 3.93
C ARG A 28 -13.10 7.89 3.03
N LEU A 29 -14.41 7.62 3.10
CA LEU A 29 -15.06 6.65 2.20
C LEU A 29 -15.14 7.17 0.75
N GLU A 30 -15.28 8.48 0.55
CA GLU A 30 -15.48 9.04 -0.81
C GLU A 30 -14.21 9.14 -1.65
N LYS A 31 -13.02 9.15 -1.04
CA LYS A 31 -11.75 9.10 -1.79
C LYS A 31 -11.24 7.68 -2.02
N MET A 32 -11.64 6.73 -1.17
CA MET A 32 -11.37 5.30 -1.38
C MET A 32 -12.34 4.66 -2.38
N SER A 33 -13.53 5.24 -2.58
CA SER A 33 -14.52 4.77 -3.56
C SER A 33 -14.08 4.94 -5.01
N HIS A 34 -13.10 5.81 -5.29
CA HIS A 34 -12.51 5.93 -6.63
C HIS A 34 -11.52 4.81 -6.98
N PHE A 35 -11.04 4.03 -6.00
CA PHE A 35 -10.06 2.96 -6.21
C PHE A 35 -10.61 1.54 -6.07
N SER A 36 -11.86 1.38 -5.62
CA SER A 36 -12.58 0.11 -5.58
C SER A 36 -14.06 0.45 -5.78
N ILE A 37 -14.62 0.33 -6.98
CA ILE A 37 -15.29 -0.88 -7.47
C ILE A 37 -15.16 -0.94 -9.00
N HIS A 38 -14.18 -1.69 -9.50
CA HIS A 38 -14.43 -2.59 -10.61
C HIS A 38 -14.49 -3.99 -10.03
N ALA A 39 -15.62 -4.31 -9.41
CA ALA A 39 -16.07 -5.69 -9.34
C ALA A 39 -16.41 -6.12 -10.77
N ASN A 40 -15.39 -6.51 -11.55
CA ASN A 40 -15.58 -7.15 -12.83
C ASN A 40 -14.44 -8.15 -13.06
N THR A 41 -14.79 -9.43 -12.85
CA THR A 41 -14.01 -10.64 -13.07
C THR A 41 -12.67 -10.74 -12.31
N ASN A 42 -12.63 -11.57 -11.27
CA ASN A 42 -11.44 -12.08 -10.56
C ASN A 42 -10.47 -12.89 -11.46
N ALA A 43 -10.46 -12.63 -12.77
CA ALA A 43 -9.66 -13.36 -13.74
C ALA A 43 -8.25 -12.78 -13.75
N LEU A 44 -7.26 -13.64 -13.49
CA LEU A 44 -5.86 -13.29 -13.62
C LEU A 44 -5.54 -13.11 -15.10
N ARG A 45 -4.72 -12.11 -15.43
CA ARG A 45 -4.27 -11.87 -16.81
C ARG A 45 -3.41 -13.04 -17.27
N MET A 46 -3.54 -13.38 -18.55
CA MET A 46 -2.72 -14.40 -19.19
C MET A 46 -1.61 -13.73 -20.01
N PRO A 47 -0.38 -14.28 -20.04
CA PRO A 47 0.60 -13.87 -21.03
C PRO A 47 0.12 -14.26 -22.44
N PRO A 48 0.61 -13.58 -23.49
CA PRO A 48 0.16 -13.84 -24.85
C PRO A 48 0.43 -15.29 -25.28
N LEU A 49 -0.59 -15.97 -25.80
CA LEU A 49 -0.50 -17.33 -26.32
C LEU A 49 -1.05 -17.38 -27.76
N GLY A 50 -0.40 -18.16 -28.61
CA GLY A 50 -0.87 -18.47 -29.96
C GLY A 50 -2.10 -19.38 -29.94
N LEU A 51 -2.74 -19.52 -31.10
CA LEU A 51 -3.89 -20.40 -31.24
C LEU A 51 -3.47 -21.86 -31.01
N LEU A 52 -4.16 -22.57 -30.10
CA LEU A 52 -3.89 -23.96 -29.69
C LEU A 52 -2.54 -24.19 -28.98
N GLU A 53 -1.81 -23.13 -28.63
CA GLU A 53 -0.60 -23.26 -27.81
C GLU A 53 -0.98 -23.47 -26.34
N LYS A 54 -0.32 -24.43 -25.68
CA LYS A 54 -0.44 -24.62 -24.24
C LYS A 54 0.59 -23.77 -23.52
N PHE A 55 0.22 -23.27 -22.35
CA PHE A 55 1.12 -22.47 -21.52
C PHE A 55 2.40 -23.22 -21.13
N GLU A 56 2.32 -24.49 -20.76
CA GLU A 56 3.47 -25.29 -20.32
C GLU A 56 4.52 -25.52 -21.42
N ASP A 57 4.10 -25.53 -22.68
CA ASP A 57 5.00 -25.71 -23.81
C ASP A 57 5.79 -24.41 -24.09
N ILE A 58 5.14 -23.26 -23.90
CA ILE A 58 5.67 -21.96 -24.29
C ILE A 58 6.32 -21.21 -23.13
N TYR A 59 5.86 -21.40 -21.90
CA TYR A 59 6.25 -20.59 -20.75
C TYR A 59 6.74 -21.43 -19.58
N LYS A 60 7.76 -20.90 -18.90
CA LYS A 60 8.22 -21.38 -17.60
C LYS A 60 7.91 -20.33 -16.54
N VAL A 61 7.30 -20.75 -15.44
CA VAL A 61 7.06 -19.88 -14.28
C VAL A 61 8.32 -19.80 -13.44
N ILE A 62 8.74 -18.57 -13.15
CA ILE A 62 9.95 -18.28 -12.38
C ILE A 62 9.58 -17.32 -11.26
N LEU A 63 9.95 -17.68 -10.04
CA LEU A 63 9.87 -16.78 -8.89
C LEU A 63 11.08 -15.83 -8.93
N ILE A 64 10.81 -14.53 -8.93
CA ILE A 64 11.83 -13.49 -8.79
C ILE A 64 11.77 -12.96 -7.37
N LEU A 65 12.88 -12.97 -6.65
CA LEU A 65 13.02 -12.39 -5.31
C LEU A 65 13.89 -11.13 -5.36
N ASP A 66 13.53 -10.13 -4.56
CA ASP A 66 14.29 -8.88 -4.47
C ASP A 66 15.69 -9.10 -3.85
N ASP A 67 16.70 -8.44 -4.40
CA ASP A 67 18.09 -8.58 -3.95
C ASP A 67 18.40 -7.96 -2.57
N ARG A 68 17.50 -7.11 -2.05
CA ARG A 68 17.62 -6.52 -0.71
C ARG A 68 17.21 -7.50 0.39
N GLU A 69 16.53 -8.59 0.06
CA GLU A 69 16.11 -9.55 1.06
C GLU A 69 17.32 -10.14 1.79
N ASN A 70 17.33 -9.99 3.12
CA ASN A 70 18.49 -10.34 3.96
C ASN A 70 18.89 -11.82 3.84
N PHE A 71 17.92 -12.70 3.58
CA PHE A 71 18.16 -14.13 3.38
C PHE A 71 18.75 -14.46 2.00
N VAL A 72 18.69 -13.55 1.04
CA VAL A 72 19.30 -13.73 -0.27
C VAL A 72 20.81 -13.50 -0.20
N ARG A 73 21.23 -12.55 0.64
CA ARG A 73 22.63 -12.11 0.79
C ARG A 73 23.45 -12.94 1.78
N SER A 74 22.83 -13.75 2.63
CA SER A 74 23.47 -14.46 3.75
C SER A 74 23.69 -15.97 3.48
N LYS A 75 24.15 -16.73 4.49
CA LYS A 75 24.44 -18.18 4.42
C LYS A 75 23.20 -19.06 4.14
N SER A 76 22.01 -18.47 4.03
CA SER A 76 20.74 -19.10 3.66
C SER A 76 20.61 -19.47 2.18
N ARG A 77 21.64 -19.22 1.34
CA ARG A 77 21.70 -19.78 -0.03
C ARG A 77 21.43 -21.28 -0.06
N ASN A 78 21.99 -22.03 0.89
CA ASN A 78 21.75 -23.46 1.03
C ASN A 78 20.26 -23.80 1.21
N ILE A 79 19.49 -22.95 1.91
CA ILE A 79 18.05 -23.16 2.13
C ILE A 79 17.27 -22.87 0.85
N MET A 80 17.64 -21.81 0.11
CA MET A 80 17.02 -21.52 -1.18
C MET A 80 17.27 -22.64 -2.20
N ASP A 81 18.49 -23.17 -2.25
CA ASP A 81 18.84 -24.29 -3.12
C ASP A 81 18.08 -25.56 -2.71
N ASN A 82 17.95 -25.84 -1.40
CA ASN A 82 17.10 -26.93 -0.91
C ASN A 82 15.64 -26.77 -1.37
N ILE A 83 15.10 -25.55 -1.36
CA ILE A 83 13.71 -25.28 -1.79
C ILE A 83 13.57 -25.45 -3.31
N ARG A 84 14.54 -24.97 -4.09
CA ARG A 84 14.60 -25.23 -5.55
C ARG A 84 14.57 -26.73 -5.82
N ASP A 85 15.37 -27.50 -5.09
CA ASP A 85 15.49 -28.94 -5.28
C ASP A 85 14.27 -29.71 -4.76
N GLN A 86 13.70 -29.30 -3.64
CA GLN A 86 12.54 -29.95 -3.03
C GLN A 86 11.27 -29.75 -3.86
N TYR A 87 11.02 -28.51 -4.28
CA TYR A 87 9.79 -28.15 -4.99
C TYR A 87 9.96 -28.16 -6.51
N LYS A 88 11.18 -28.35 -7.03
CA LYS A 88 11.52 -28.32 -8.46
C LYS A 88 11.09 -27.03 -9.15
N ILE A 89 11.27 -25.91 -8.45
CA ILE A 89 10.92 -24.56 -8.95
C ILE A 89 12.14 -23.77 -9.37
N GLN A 90 11.95 -22.82 -10.30
CA GLN A 90 12.97 -21.86 -10.69
C GLN A 90 12.85 -20.59 -9.85
N ILE A 91 13.96 -20.17 -9.26
CA ILE A 91 14.06 -18.94 -8.46
C ILE A 91 15.22 -18.11 -9.00
N GLU A 92 14.99 -16.84 -9.27
CA GLU A 92 16.02 -15.87 -9.61
C GLU A 92 16.00 -14.70 -8.65
N VAL A 93 17.18 -14.10 -8.47
CA VAL A 93 17.35 -12.92 -7.62
C VAL A 93 17.61 -11.73 -8.53
N ARG A 94 16.79 -10.69 -8.41
CA ARG A 94 16.90 -9.46 -9.20
C ARG A 94 16.51 -8.27 -8.34
N ARG A 95 16.88 -7.07 -8.77
CA ARG A 95 16.34 -5.85 -8.16
C ARG A 95 14.90 -5.65 -8.59
N LEU A 96 13.97 -5.55 -7.64
CA LEU A 96 12.58 -5.19 -7.89
C LEU A 96 12.35 -3.72 -7.48
N PRO A 97 11.57 -2.94 -8.25
CA PRO A 97 11.22 -1.58 -7.86
C PRO A 97 10.20 -1.57 -6.70
N VAL A 98 9.25 -2.51 -6.71
CA VAL A 98 8.18 -2.65 -5.71
C VAL A 98 7.98 -4.13 -5.37
N GLY A 99 7.75 -4.43 -4.09
CA GLY A 99 7.58 -5.78 -3.55
C GLY A 99 8.90 -6.53 -3.34
N ASP A 100 8.79 -7.64 -2.61
CA ASP A 100 9.92 -8.51 -2.25
C ASP A 100 9.96 -9.80 -3.08
N GLY A 101 8.86 -10.11 -3.76
CA GLY A 101 8.81 -11.22 -4.70
C GLY A 101 7.70 -11.07 -5.74
N ILE A 102 7.95 -11.53 -6.96
CA ILE A 102 6.96 -11.61 -8.04
C ILE A 102 7.14 -12.90 -8.83
N TRP A 103 6.16 -13.26 -9.65
CA TRP A 103 6.28 -14.36 -10.60
C TRP A 103 6.29 -13.86 -12.03
N VAL A 104 7.17 -14.42 -12.86
CA VAL A 104 7.21 -14.15 -14.29
C VAL A 104 6.98 -15.42 -15.08
N ALA A 105 6.28 -15.30 -16.21
CA ALA A 105 6.24 -16.29 -17.26
C ALA A 105 7.33 -15.96 -18.29
N ARG A 106 8.41 -16.74 -18.29
CA ARG A 106 9.48 -16.63 -19.28
C ARG A 106 9.15 -17.47 -20.50
N HIS A 107 9.17 -16.84 -21.67
CA HIS A 107 8.94 -17.54 -22.93
C HIS A 107 10.15 -18.45 -23.26
N SER A 108 9.89 -19.68 -23.69
CA SER A 108 10.92 -20.70 -23.96
C SER A 108 11.80 -20.36 -25.16
N HIS A 109 11.23 -19.77 -26.22
CA HIS A 109 11.92 -19.44 -27.47
C HIS A 109 12.21 -17.95 -27.68
N LYS A 110 11.54 -17.06 -26.97
CA LYS A 110 11.72 -15.61 -27.06
C LYS A 110 12.41 -15.12 -25.80
N CYS A 111 13.32 -14.16 -25.92
CA CYS A 111 13.95 -13.51 -24.76
C CYS A 111 13.01 -12.48 -24.11
N ILE A 112 11.74 -12.86 -23.88
CA ILE A 112 10.68 -12.01 -23.34
C ILE A 112 10.09 -12.69 -22.11
N GLU A 113 9.77 -11.88 -21.11
CA GLU A 113 9.18 -12.31 -19.84
C GLU A 113 7.96 -11.43 -19.54
N TYR A 114 6.90 -12.06 -19.06
CA TYR A 114 5.67 -11.38 -18.66
C TYR A 114 5.47 -11.50 -17.16
N VAL A 115 5.08 -10.41 -16.50
CA VAL A 115 4.80 -10.41 -15.06
C VAL A 115 3.40 -10.97 -14.82
N LEU A 116 3.33 -12.03 -14.03
CA LEU A 116 2.06 -12.63 -13.61
C LEU A 116 1.42 -11.75 -12.54
N ASP A 117 0.11 -11.95 -12.33
CA ASP A 117 -0.71 -11.10 -11.47
C ASP A 117 -0.47 -11.23 -9.96
N PHE A 118 0.72 -11.68 -9.54
CA PHE A 118 1.07 -11.98 -8.17
C PHE A 118 2.30 -11.18 -7.73
N ILE A 119 2.19 -10.53 -6.58
CA ILE A 119 3.28 -9.82 -5.91
C ILE A 119 3.23 -10.12 -4.41
N VAL A 120 4.40 -10.26 -3.81
CA VAL A 120 4.57 -10.47 -2.38
C VAL A 120 5.27 -9.27 -1.76
N GLU A 121 4.73 -8.79 -0.65
CA GLU A 121 5.47 -7.96 0.31
C GLU A 121 5.66 -8.79 1.57
N ARG A 122 6.92 -9.05 1.93
CA ARG A 122 7.29 -9.79 3.13
C ARG A 122 7.56 -8.81 4.25
N LYS A 123 6.95 -9.06 5.40
CA LYS A 123 7.13 -8.25 6.60
C LYS A 123 7.41 -9.12 7.80
N ASN A 124 8.59 -9.00 8.39
CA ASN A 124 8.83 -9.56 9.71
C ASN A 124 7.98 -8.79 10.73
N VAL A 125 7.47 -9.45 11.77
CA VAL A 125 6.67 -8.82 12.85
C VAL A 125 7.34 -7.58 13.47
N ASP A 126 8.68 -7.58 13.62
CA ASP A 126 9.42 -6.44 14.15
C ASP A 126 9.46 -5.26 13.19
N ASP A 127 9.66 -5.54 11.89
CA ASP A 127 9.63 -4.53 10.83
C ASP A 127 8.21 -3.97 10.64
N LEU A 128 7.19 -4.83 10.78
CA LEU A 128 5.79 -4.44 10.70
C LEU A 128 5.46 -3.46 11.83
N ARG A 129 5.84 -3.79 13.06
CA ARG A 129 5.68 -2.90 14.22
C ARG A 129 6.31 -1.53 13.98
N CYS A 130 7.55 -1.50 13.48
CA CYS A 130 8.23 -0.24 13.20
C CYS A 130 7.50 0.55 12.10
N SER A 131 7.08 -0.14 11.03
CA SER A 131 6.38 0.50 9.91
C SER A 131 5.00 1.04 10.26
N ILE A 132 4.30 0.43 11.23
CA ILE A 132 2.98 0.94 11.69
C ILE A 132 3.16 2.27 12.43
N ARG A 133 4.29 2.45 13.11
CA ARG A 133 4.58 3.67 13.88
C ARG A 133 5.06 4.82 13.01
N ASP A 134 5.60 4.53 11.83
CA ASP A 134 5.99 5.53 10.84
C ASP A 134 4.98 5.57 9.66
N ASN A 135 5.12 6.54 8.76
CA ASN A 135 4.21 6.64 7.60
C ASN A 135 4.49 5.55 6.53
N ARG A 136 5.54 4.73 6.70
CA ARG A 136 6.01 3.79 5.68
C ARG A 136 5.00 2.69 5.42
N TYR A 137 4.26 2.24 6.44
CA TYR A 137 3.25 1.20 6.27
C TYR A 137 2.18 1.56 5.24
N LYS A 138 1.72 2.83 5.22
CA LYS A 138 0.73 3.28 4.23
C LYS A 138 1.34 3.45 2.85
N ASP A 139 2.52 4.09 2.78
CA ASP A 139 3.20 4.38 1.52
C ASP A 139 3.63 3.11 0.78
N GLN A 140 4.05 2.07 1.51
CA GLN A 140 4.40 0.77 0.92
C GLN A 140 3.19 0.10 0.29
N LYS A 141 2.06 0.05 1.00
CA LYS A 141 0.83 -0.56 0.49
C LYS A 141 0.23 0.21 -0.67
N LEU A 142 0.28 1.54 -0.63
CA LEU A 142 -0.12 2.38 -1.75
C LEU A 142 0.72 2.09 -3.01
N ARG A 143 2.04 1.90 -2.85
CA ARG A 143 2.92 1.51 -3.96
C ARG A 143 2.56 0.14 -4.54
N LEU A 144 2.28 -0.85 -3.70
CA LEU A 144 1.82 -2.17 -4.12
C LEU A 144 0.51 -2.09 -4.94
N LEU A 145 -0.48 -1.33 -4.45
CA LEU A 145 -1.74 -1.11 -5.15
C LEU A 145 -1.54 -0.46 -6.54
N ARG A 146 -0.65 0.53 -6.62
CA ARG A 146 -0.36 1.27 -7.87
C ARG A 146 0.34 0.41 -8.94
N THR A 147 0.94 -0.72 -8.56
CA THR A 147 1.50 -1.67 -9.54
C THR A 147 0.42 -2.17 -10.52
N GLY A 148 -0.83 -2.29 -10.06
CA GLY A 148 -1.95 -2.84 -10.83
C GLY A 148 -1.87 -4.35 -11.02
N LEU A 149 -1.10 -5.08 -10.20
CA LEU A 149 -1.16 -6.53 -10.09
C LEU A 149 -2.38 -6.93 -9.25
N GLN A 150 -3.07 -8.01 -9.65
CA GLN A 150 -4.37 -8.35 -9.06
C GLN A 150 -4.29 -9.04 -7.69
N LYS A 151 -3.22 -9.81 -7.43
CA LYS A 151 -3.03 -10.59 -6.20
C LYS A 151 -1.82 -10.09 -5.43
N ILE A 152 -2.08 -9.21 -4.48
CA ILE A 152 -1.08 -8.69 -3.55
C ILE A 152 -1.10 -9.58 -2.30
N ILE A 153 -0.01 -10.29 -2.07
CA ILE A 153 0.18 -11.20 -0.94
C ILE A 153 1.02 -10.50 0.11
N TYR A 154 0.48 -10.33 1.31
CA TYR A 154 1.17 -9.74 2.44
C TYR A 154 1.66 -10.84 3.38
N MET A 155 2.94 -11.18 3.27
CA MET A 155 3.55 -12.31 3.97
C MET A 155 4.11 -11.85 5.32
N VAL A 156 3.38 -12.12 6.41
CA VAL A 156 3.77 -11.72 7.77
C VAL A 156 4.54 -12.86 8.43
N GLU A 157 5.83 -12.63 8.70
CA GLU A 157 6.74 -13.63 9.25
C GLU A 157 7.04 -13.37 10.73
N GLY A 158 6.93 -14.43 11.54
CA GLY A 158 7.16 -14.43 12.98
C GLY A 158 5.87 -14.55 13.79
N ASP A 159 5.99 -14.65 15.11
CA ASP A 159 4.85 -14.71 16.03
C ASP A 159 4.50 -13.31 16.57
N PRO A 160 3.33 -12.74 16.22
CA PRO A 160 2.91 -11.44 16.73
C PRO A 160 2.73 -11.42 18.26
N ASN A 161 2.43 -12.56 18.89
CA ASN A 161 2.13 -12.61 20.32
C ASN A 161 3.37 -12.44 21.20
N VAL A 162 4.56 -12.62 20.63
CA VAL A 162 5.84 -12.38 21.31
C VAL A 162 6.16 -10.87 21.35
N CYS A 163 5.45 -10.07 20.58
CA CYS A 163 5.65 -8.64 20.49
C CYS A 163 4.70 -7.87 21.43
N GLU A 164 5.20 -6.86 22.14
CA GLU A 164 4.36 -5.97 22.96
C GLU A 164 3.26 -5.25 22.14
N ALA A 165 3.46 -5.09 20.84
CA ALA A 165 2.51 -4.47 19.91
C ALA A 165 1.60 -5.49 19.20
N ALA A 166 1.38 -6.66 19.80
CA ALA A 166 0.60 -7.77 19.20
C ALA A 166 -0.77 -7.32 18.67
N GLU A 167 -1.51 -6.53 19.45
CA GLU A 167 -2.85 -6.07 19.06
C GLU A 167 -2.78 -5.13 17.86
N SER A 168 -1.85 -4.16 17.84
CA SER A 168 -1.66 -3.28 16.69
C SER A 168 -1.28 -4.03 15.42
N ILE A 169 -0.43 -5.06 15.54
CA ILE A 169 -0.05 -5.92 14.42
C ILE A 169 -1.27 -6.71 13.92
N LYS A 170 -2.06 -7.32 14.81
CA LYS A 170 -3.27 -8.06 14.42
C LYS A 170 -4.28 -7.15 13.73
N THR A 171 -4.52 -5.95 14.26
CA THR A 171 -5.40 -4.94 13.64
C THR A 171 -4.87 -4.53 12.26
N ALA A 172 -3.57 -4.29 12.13
CA ALA A 172 -2.95 -3.93 10.85
C ALA A 172 -3.14 -5.05 9.79
N CYS A 173 -2.90 -6.31 10.17
CA CYS A 173 -3.15 -7.46 9.30
C CYS A 173 -4.63 -7.54 8.89
N PHE A 174 -5.55 -7.43 9.85
CA PHE A 174 -6.99 -7.48 9.56
C PHE A 174 -7.44 -6.34 8.63
N THR A 175 -6.94 -5.12 8.87
CA THR A 175 -7.21 -3.96 8.02
C THR A 175 -6.72 -4.22 6.58
N THR A 176 -5.50 -4.74 6.45
CA THR A 176 -4.88 -5.04 5.15
C THR A 176 -5.65 -6.13 4.39
N GLU A 177 -6.13 -7.15 5.10
CA GLU A 177 -6.91 -8.23 4.51
C GLU A 177 -8.32 -7.78 4.09
N ILE A 178 -9.07 -7.18 5.02
CA ILE A 178 -10.50 -6.93 4.85
C ILE A 178 -10.80 -5.62 4.14
N LEU A 179 -10.10 -4.53 4.50
CA LEU A 179 -10.39 -3.21 3.93
C LEU A 179 -9.65 -2.96 2.63
N GLU A 180 -8.44 -3.52 2.50
CA GLU A 180 -7.58 -3.27 1.34
C GLU A 180 -7.55 -4.46 0.35
N GLY A 181 -8.08 -5.62 0.75
CA GLY A 181 -8.25 -6.78 -0.14
C GLY A 181 -6.97 -7.55 -0.43
N PHE A 182 -5.92 -7.40 0.40
CA PHE A 182 -4.68 -8.14 0.23
C PHE A 182 -4.86 -9.57 0.77
N ASP A 183 -4.09 -10.52 0.24
CA ASP A 183 -4.01 -11.87 0.78
C ASP A 183 -2.96 -11.92 1.89
N VAL A 184 -3.40 -11.86 3.15
CA VAL A 184 -2.51 -11.84 4.31
C VAL A 184 -2.15 -13.26 4.73
N GLN A 185 -0.90 -13.67 4.50
CA GLN A 185 -0.41 -15.00 4.83
C GLN A 185 0.57 -14.94 6.01
N ARG A 186 0.31 -15.70 7.07
CA ARG A 186 1.19 -15.79 8.24
C ARG A 186 2.16 -16.96 8.12
N THR A 187 3.41 -16.72 8.48
CA THR A 187 4.49 -17.71 8.48
C THR A 187 5.26 -17.61 9.79
N SER A 188 5.70 -18.74 10.33
CA SER A 188 6.33 -18.80 11.64
C SER A 188 7.82 -18.45 11.62
N SER A 189 8.48 -18.64 10.48
CA SER A 189 9.92 -18.49 10.33
C SER A 189 10.29 -18.34 8.86
N LEU A 190 11.52 -17.90 8.58
CA LEU A 190 12.06 -17.84 7.22
C LEU A 190 11.94 -19.18 6.46
N ALA A 191 12.19 -20.32 7.12
CA ALA A 191 12.06 -21.62 6.47
C ALA A 191 10.61 -21.90 6.04
N ASP A 192 9.64 -21.49 6.85
CA ASP A 192 8.21 -21.58 6.57
C ASP A 192 7.82 -20.64 5.41
N THR A 193 8.35 -19.41 5.41
CA THR A 193 8.20 -18.44 4.31
C THR A 193 8.72 -18.98 2.98
N LEU A 194 9.91 -19.59 2.99
CA LEU A 194 10.48 -20.17 1.77
C LEU A 194 9.70 -21.39 1.28
N LYS A 195 9.17 -22.23 2.19
CA LYS A 195 8.22 -23.30 1.81
C LYS A 195 6.95 -22.72 1.20
N ARG A 196 6.43 -21.61 1.75
CA ARG A 196 5.27 -20.93 1.21
C ARG A 196 5.51 -20.44 -0.21
N TYR A 197 6.67 -19.85 -0.50
CA TYR A 197 7.06 -19.51 -1.87
C TYR A 197 7.08 -20.74 -2.79
N GLY A 198 7.57 -21.89 -2.30
CA GLY A 198 7.50 -23.17 -3.01
C GLY A 198 6.07 -23.55 -3.41
N TYR A 199 5.16 -23.60 -2.43
CA TYR A 199 3.75 -23.95 -2.66
C TYR A 199 3.04 -22.95 -3.58
N LEU A 200 3.25 -21.64 -3.38
CA LEU A 200 2.67 -20.61 -4.23
C LEU A 200 3.13 -20.74 -5.68
N THR A 201 4.42 -21.00 -5.90
CA THR A 201 4.96 -21.15 -7.26
C THR A 201 4.35 -22.35 -7.98
N LEU A 202 4.17 -23.47 -7.29
CA LEU A 202 3.51 -24.65 -7.85
C LEU A 202 2.03 -24.38 -8.16
N ALA A 203 1.30 -23.80 -7.20
CA ALA A 203 -0.12 -23.47 -7.40
C ALA A 203 -0.35 -22.47 -8.54
N ILE A 204 0.52 -21.47 -8.67
CA ILE A 204 0.50 -20.50 -9.77
C ILE A 204 0.78 -21.21 -11.09
N ALA A 205 1.82 -22.05 -11.16
CA ALA A 205 2.13 -22.80 -12.38
C ALA A 205 0.95 -23.68 -12.81
N ASP A 206 0.33 -24.40 -11.89
CA ASP A 206 -0.80 -25.29 -12.19
C ASP A 206 -2.07 -24.52 -12.57
N TYR A 207 -2.30 -23.33 -11.98
CA TYR A 207 -3.37 -22.43 -12.41
C TYR A 207 -3.21 -22.00 -13.87
N TYR A 208 -2.02 -21.57 -14.27
CA TYR A 208 -1.77 -21.11 -15.64
C TYR A 208 -1.77 -22.26 -16.66
N LYS A 209 -1.40 -23.48 -16.25
CA LYS A 209 -1.55 -24.68 -17.08
C LYS A 209 -3.02 -24.98 -17.38
N SER A 210 -3.86 -25.01 -16.35
CA SER A 210 -5.28 -25.38 -16.47
C SER A 210 -6.14 -24.29 -17.10
N SER A 211 -5.80 -23.01 -16.92
CA SER A 211 -6.60 -21.88 -17.44
C SER A 211 -6.53 -21.70 -18.96
N CYS A 212 -5.65 -22.43 -19.66
CA CYS A 212 -5.46 -22.35 -21.11
C CYS A 212 -6.43 -23.20 -21.94
N GLU A 213 -7.20 -24.10 -21.33
CA GLU A 213 -8.07 -25.01 -22.06
C GLU A 213 -9.34 -24.33 -22.63
N GLY A 214 -9.62 -23.10 -22.19
CA GLY A 214 -10.86 -22.38 -22.49
C GLY A 214 -10.68 -21.08 -23.27
N GLY A 215 -9.92 -21.07 -24.38
CA GLY A 215 -9.99 -20.05 -25.45
C GLY A 215 -10.20 -18.58 -25.02
N CYS A 216 -9.64 -18.15 -23.89
CA CYS A 216 -9.97 -16.86 -23.31
C CYS A 216 -9.09 -15.77 -23.93
N ARG A 217 -9.68 -15.00 -24.84
CA ARG A 217 -9.11 -13.73 -25.29
C ARG A 217 -9.32 -12.68 -24.20
N SER A 218 -8.49 -12.69 -23.16
CA SER A 218 -8.46 -11.53 -22.26
C SER A 218 -7.94 -10.33 -23.04
N THR A 219 -8.71 -9.25 -23.07
CA THR A 219 -8.29 -7.99 -23.72
C THR A 219 -7.10 -7.35 -22.99
N ASN A 220 -6.91 -7.71 -21.72
CA ASN A 220 -5.75 -7.36 -20.91
C ASN A 220 -4.83 -8.57 -20.76
N SER A 221 -3.67 -8.51 -21.40
CA SER A 221 -2.58 -9.48 -21.22
C SER A 221 -1.66 -9.06 -20.07
N CYS A 222 -0.87 -10.01 -19.55
CA CYS A 222 0.20 -9.72 -18.62
C CYS A 222 1.16 -8.67 -19.21
N PRO A 223 1.60 -7.68 -18.43
CA PRO A 223 2.60 -6.73 -18.90
C PRO A 223 3.95 -7.42 -19.09
N GLU A 224 4.74 -6.97 -20.06
CA GLU A 224 6.14 -7.36 -20.15
C GLU A 224 6.90 -6.89 -18.90
N TYR A 225 7.89 -7.67 -18.47
CA TYR A 225 8.70 -7.36 -17.30
C TYR A 225 9.32 -5.96 -17.39
N ARG A 226 9.86 -5.58 -18.56
CA ARG A 226 10.47 -4.26 -18.76
C ARG A 226 9.47 -3.12 -18.60
N ASP A 227 8.24 -3.31 -19.09
CA ASP A 227 7.18 -2.31 -19.01
C ASP A 227 6.67 -2.16 -17.57
N PHE A 228 6.56 -3.27 -16.85
CA PHE A 228 6.26 -3.27 -15.42
C PHE A 228 7.31 -2.49 -14.62
N ILE A 229 8.60 -2.77 -14.85
CA ILE A 229 9.69 -2.07 -14.15
C ILE A 229 9.62 -0.57 -14.40
N ARG A 230 9.53 -0.16 -15.68
CA ARG A 230 9.44 1.27 -16.05
C ARG A 230 8.23 1.95 -15.40
N LYS A 231 7.06 1.28 -15.42
CA LYS A 231 5.86 1.79 -14.76
C LYS A 231 6.09 2.01 -13.26
N CYS A 232 6.70 1.05 -12.57
CA CYS A 232 6.97 1.17 -11.14
C CYS A 232 8.01 2.26 -10.83
N GLU A 233 9.05 2.41 -11.64
CA GLU A 233 10.02 3.50 -11.50
C GLU A 233 9.38 4.87 -11.72
N ASP A 234 8.46 4.98 -12.68
CA ASP A 234 7.69 6.21 -12.92
C ASP A 234 6.77 6.56 -11.73
N LEU A 235 6.23 5.56 -11.04
CA LEU A 235 5.41 5.75 -9.83
C LEU A 235 6.24 6.21 -8.61
N ASP A 236 7.54 5.90 -8.58
CA ASP A 236 8.45 6.31 -7.52
C ASP A 236 9.03 7.72 -7.74
N LYS A 237 8.79 8.35 -8.90
CA LYS A 237 9.20 9.73 -9.17
C LYS A 237 8.32 10.69 -8.37
N MET A 238 8.87 11.26 -7.30
CA MET A 238 8.27 12.41 -6.63
C MET A 238 8.34 13.65 -7.52
N THR A 239 7.20 14.30 -7.73
CA THR A 239 7.15 15.62 -8.35
C THR A 239 7.41 16.71 -7.31
N VAL A 240 7.76 17.92 -7.76
CA VAL A 240 7.89 19.10 -6.88
C VAL A 240 6.57 19.37 -6.14
N SER A 241 5.44 19.11 -6.80
CA SER A 241 4.12 19.24 -6.19
C SER A 241 3.89 18.19 -5.09
N ASP A 242 4.32 16.95 -5.27
CA ASP A 242 4.19 15.91 -4.22
C ASP A 242 5.00 16.25 -2.97
N VAL A 243 6.22 16.76 -3.18
CA VAL A 243 7.08 17.24 -2.09
C VAL A 243 6.41 18.42 -1.38
N PHE A 244 5.87 19.36 -2.14
CA PHE A 244 5.20 20.53 -1.58
C PHE A 244 3.92 20.16 -0.82
N ALA A 245 3.10 19.24 -1.32
CA ALA A 245 1.94 18.72 -0.60
C ALA A 245 2.35 18.05 0.71
N SER A 246 3.44 17.27 0.70
CA SER A 246 3.99 16.63 1.90
C SER A 246 4.47 17.65 2.93
N GLN A 247 5.11 18.74 2.49
CA GLN A 247 5.52 19.85 3.35
C GLN A 247 4.31 20.58 3.96
N LEU A 248 3.27 20.85 3.16
CA LEU A 248 2.04 21.49 3.62
C LEU A 248 1.35 20.67 4.69
N MET A 249 1.26 19.34 4.55
CA MET A 249 0.64 18.46 5.54
C MET A 249 1.42 18.36 6.88
N GLN A 250 2.65 18.89 6.96
CA GLN A 250 3.34 19.06 8.26
C GLN A 250 2.85 20.29 9.04
N VAL A 251 2.09 21.18 8.39
CA VAL A 251 1.54 22.38 9.03
C VAL A 251 0.31 22.01 9.86
N PRO A 252 0.22 22.46 11.12
CA PRO A 252 -0.97 22.22 11.94
C PRO A 252 -2.25 22.70 11.23
N GLN A 253 -3.27 21.84 11.24
CA GLN A 253 -4.59 22.05 10.61
C GLN A 253 -4.61 22.02 9.06
N VAL A 254 -3.52 21.58 8.43
CA VAL A 254 -3.50 21.30 6.99
C VAL A 254 -3.74 19.81 6.76
N THR A 255 -4.94 19.48 6.31
CA THR A 255 -5.29 18.11 5.89
C THR A 255 -4.87 17.87 4.43
N GLU A 256 -5.04 16.64 3.95
CA GLU A 256 -4.78 16.29 2.55
C GLU A 256 -5.65 17.13 1.59
N GLU A 257 -6.92 17.34 1.94
CA GLU A 257 -7.87 18.15 1.16
C GLU A 257 -7.42 19.61 1.09
N VAL A 258 -6.92 20.15 2.21
CA VAL A 258 -6.37 21.51 2.27
C VAL A 258 -5.11 21.61 1.40
N ALA A 259 -4.20 20.64 1.49
CA ALA A 259 -2.98 20.62 0.68
C ALA A 259 -3.31 20.59 -0.82
N ILE A 260 -4.27 19.75 -1.24
CA ILE A 260 -4.74 19.70 -2.64
C ILE A 260 -5.30 21.05 -3.08
N ALA A 261 -6.17 21.67 -2.27
CA ALA A 261 -6.74 22.98 -2.60
C ALA A 261 -5.67 24.08 -2.73
N VAL A 262 -4.58 24.01 -1.95
CA VAL A 262 -3.43 24.91 -2.12
C VAL A 262 -2.73 24.64 -3.44
N LEU A 263 -2.45 23.38 -3.76
CA LEU A 263 -1.75 22.98 -4.99
C LEU A 263 -2.52 23.36 -6.27
N GLU A 264 -3.85 23.28 -6.25
CA GLU A 264 -4.70 23.74 -7.36
C GLU A 264 -4.54 25.24 -7.65
N CYS A 265 -4.27 26.03 -6.60
CA CYS A 265 -4.01 27.47 -6.74
C CYS A 265 -2.54 27.76 -7.05
N TYR A 266 -1.62 27.03 -6.43
CA TYR A 266 -0.19 27.25 -6.42
C TYR A 266 0.55 25.89 -6.43
N PRO A 267 0.89 25.36 -7.61
CA PRO A 267 1.43 23.99 -7.74
C PRO A 267 2.79 23.77 -7.07
N THR A 268 3.51 24.84 -6.74
CA THR A 268 4.85 24.79 -6.15
C THR A 268 5.01 25.81 -5.03
N LEU A 269 5.92 25.52 -4.10
CA LEU A 269 6.33 26.46 -3.05
C LEU A 269 6.75 27.82 -3.63
N TYR A 270 7.49 27.81 -4.75
CA TYR A 270 7.91 29.03 -5.45
C TYR A 270 6.71 29.86 -5.93
N SER A 271 5.70 29.23 -6.54
CA SER A 271 4.50 29.93 -6.99
C SER A 271 3.70 30.55 -5.84
N LEU A 272 3.66 29.89 -4.67
CA LEU A 272 3.03 30.43 -3.47
C LEU A 272 3.85 31.60 -2.88
N ALA A 273 5.16 31.46 -2.81
CA ALA A 273 6.06 32.52 -2.33
C ALA A 273 5.96 33.78 -3.21
N CYS A 274 5.91 33.62 -4.54
CA CYS A 274 5.67 34.73 -5.45
C CYS A 274 4.34 35.44 -5.15
N ALA A 275 3.28 34.69 -4.85
CA ALA A 275 2.00 35.27 -4.51
C ALA A 275 2.03 36.05 -3.19
N TYR A 276 2.78 35.59 -2.19
CA TYR A 276 2.99 36.34 -0.95
C TYR A 276 3.83 37.60 -1.17
N SER A 277 4.84 37.55 -2.04
CA SER A 277 5.69 38.70 -2.37
C SER A 277 4.92 39.88 -2.98
N ILE A 278 3.85 39.59 -3.74
CA ILE A 278 2.98 40.63 -4.33
C ILE A 278 2.21 41.40 -3.25
N LEU A 279 1.97 40.75 -2.10
CA LEU A 279 1.25 41.32 -0.96
C LEU A 279 2.18 41.78 0.16
N ASP A 280 3.47 41.95 -0.14
CA ASP A 280 4.46 42.30 0.87
C ASP A 280 4.14 43.67 1.50
N GLY A 281 4.24 43.73 2.83
CA GLY A 281 3.81 44.89 3.64
C GLY A 281 2.36 44.87 4.12
N ASP A 282 1.48 44.01 3.57
CA ASP A 282 0.12 43.77 4.10
C ASP A 282 0.00 42.36 4.68
N THR A 283 0.45 42.21 5.92
CA THR A 283 0.44 40.92 6.63
C THR A 283 -0.96 40.31 6.72
N ARG A 284 -2.01 41.14 6.84
CA ARG A 284 -3.38 40.63 6.92
C ARG A 284 -3.84 40.06 5.58
N ALA A 285 -3.53 40.72 4.47
CA ALA A 285 -3.83 40.20 3.14
C ALA A 285 -3.07 38.90 2.84
N GLN A 286 -1.80 38.80 3.28
CA GLN A 286 -1.02 37.57 3.16
C GLN A 286 -1.61 36.42 3.99
N GLU A 287 -1.98 36.67 5.25
CA GLU A 287 -2.62 35.68 6.12
C GLU A 287 -3.95 35.16 5.56
N GLU A 288 -4.73 36.00 4.88
CA GLU A 288 -6.04 35.66 4.31
C GLU A 288 -5.98 35.15 2.84
N LEU A 289 -4.80 35.16 2.20
CA LEU A 289 -4.63 34.89 0.76
C LEU A 289 -5.25 33.56 0.33
N LEU A 290 -4.86 32.47 0.99
CA LEU A 290 -5.27 31.12 0.62
C LEU A 290 -6.76 30.91 0.88
N MET A 291 -7.26 31.39 2.01
CA MET A 291 -8.68 31.34 2.36
C MET A 291 -9.57 32.02 1.30
N LYS A 292 -9.20 33.24 0.87
CA LYS A 292 -9.95 33.98 -0.16
C LYS A 292 -9.89 33.28 -1.51
N ARG A 293 -8.71 32.79 -1.90
CA ARG A 293 -8.49 32.19 -3.22
C ARG A 293 -9.16 30.83 -3.37
N SER A 294 -9.22 30.05 -2.29
CA SER A 294 -9.92 28.77 -2.27
C SER A 294 -11.42 28.88 -1.97
N LYS A 295 -12.01 30.08 -1.98
CA LYS A 295 -13.44 30.30 -1.61
C LYS A 295 -13.83 29.67 -0.26
N ASN A 296 -12.99 29.83 0.77
CA ASN A 296 -13.16 29.28 2.13
C ASN A 296 -13.04 27.75 2.27
N VAL A 297 -12.61 27.01 1.26
CA VAL A 297 -12.22 25.59 1.42
C VAL A 297 -11.04 25.47 2.39
N ILE A 298 -10.06 26.36 2.26
CA ILE A 298 -8.97 26.52 3.23
C ILE A 298 -9.45 27.45 4.34
N ASN A 299 -9.50 26.95 5.57
CA ASN A 299 -9.91 27.76 6.71
C ASN A 299 -8.85 28.83 7.07
N ALA A 300 -9.27 29.86 7.80
CA ALA A 300 -8.39 30.98 8.17
C ALA A 300 -7.16 30.55 8.97
N ALA A 301 -7.28 29.53 9.83
CA ALA A 301 -6.17 29.07 10.66
C ALA A 301 -5.10 28.34 9.82
N ALA A 302 -5.52 27.49 8.88
CA ALA A 302 -4.63 26.83 7.92
C ALA A 302 -3.93 27.86 7.02
N SER A 303 -4.68 28.83 6.47
CA SER A 303 -4.12 29.91 5.65
C SER A 303 -3.03 30.69 6.39
N ARG A 304 -3.29 31.07 7.65
CA ARG A 304 -2.30 31.72 8.52
C ARG A 304 -1.08 30.82 8.77
N ASN A 305 -1.30 29.59 9.21
CA ASN A 305 -0.19 28.69 9.56
C ASN A 305 0.73 28.40 8.36
N ILE A 306 0.17 28.28 7.15
CA ILE A 306 0.94 28.13 5.92
C ILE A 306 1.75 29.39 5.64
N PHE A 307 1.15 30.58 5.75
CA PHE A 307 1.86 31.85 5.59
C PHE A 307 3.05 31.96 6.57
N ARG A 308 2.85 31.59 7.84
CA ARG A 308 3.93 31.63 8.85
C ARG A 308 5.11 30.74 8.47
N LEU A 309 4.83 29.54 7.96
CA LEU A 309 5.87 28.60 7.54
C LEU A 309 6.59 29.06 6.27
N VAL A 310 5.87 29.64 5.31
CA VAL A 310 6.39 29.90 3.95
C VAL A 310 7.04 31.27 3.81
N TRP A 311 6.57 32.29 4.54
CA TRP A 311 6.96 33.69 4.30
C TRP A 311 7.37 34.47 5.57
N GLN A 312 6.87 34.11 6.76
CA GLN A 312 7.19 34.82 8.01
C GLN A 312 8.50 34.35 8.68
N SER A 313 9.24 33.45 8.04
CA SER A 313 10.49 32.87 8.58
C SER A 313 11.69 33.79 8.38
#